data_AF-Q4TIF3-F1
#
_entry.id   AF-Q4TIF3-F1
#
_cell.length_a   1.000
_cell.length_b   1.000
_cell.length_c   1.000
_cell.angle_alpha   90.00
_cell.angle_beta   90.00
_cell.angle_gamma   90.00
#
_symmetry.space_group_name_H-M   'P 1'
#
loop_
_entity.id
_entity.type
_entity.pdbx_description
1 polymer ?
#
loop_
_entity_poly.entity_id
_entity_poly.type
_entity_poly.pdbx_seq_one_letter_code
_entity_poly.pdbx_strand_id
1 'polypeptide(L)' 'MKMPSVKYQKGELVMGRWPGSNLYYQVKVLSFDVKEQLYTVIYKDGTELELKEQDIKV' A
#
# COMPACT_ATOMS: atom_id res chain seq x y z
N MET A 1 -24.88 0.34 0.43
CA MET A 1 -23.49 0.66 0.01
C MET A 1 -22.59 -0.45 0.54
N LYS A 2 -21.88 -1.20 -0.31
CA LYS A 2 -20.77 -2.05 0.13
C LYS A 2 -19.59 -1.12 0.42
N MET A 3 -19.17 -1.01 1.67
CA MET A 3 -17.89 -0.37 1.97
C MET A 3 -16.79 -1.24 1.35
N PRO A 4 -15.80 -0.66 0.64
CA PRO A 4 -14.66 -1.44 0.19
C PRO A 4 -14.00 -2.04 1.43
N SER A 5 -13.79 -3.35 1.40
CA SER A 5 -13.10 -4.05 2.48
C SER A 5 -11.64 -3.63 2.47
N VAL A 6 -11.17 -3.10 3.59
CA VAL A 6 -9.74 -2.83 3.80
C VAL A 6 -9.03 -4.18 3.93
N LYS A 7 -8.12 -4.48 3.03
CA LYS A 7 -7.39 -5.76 2.98
C LYS A 7 -6.15 -5.76 3.87
N TYR A 8 -5.42 -4.65 3.89
CA TYR A 8 -4.19 -4.48 4.67
C TYR A 8 -4.38 -3.42 5.75
N GLN A 9 -3.99 -3.71 6.98
CA GLN A 9 -4.21 -2.81 8.11
C GLN A 9 -3.06 -1.82 8.29
N LYS A 10 -3.36 -0.67 8.91
CA LYS A 10 -2.32 0.29 9.31
C LYS A 10 -1.29 -0.40 10.20
N GLY A 11 -0.02 -0.24 9.84
CA GLY A 11 1.12 -0.81 10.54
C GLY A 11 1.58 -2.17 10.02
N GLU A 12 0.80 -2.82 9.16
CA GLU A 12 1.17 -4.08 8.51
C GLU A 12 2.38 -3.90 7.59
N LEU A 13 3.27 -4.88 7.58
CA LEU A 13 4.41 -4.93 6.67
C LEU A 13 4.03 -5.78 5.46
N VAL A 14 4.09 -5.17 4.28
CA VAL A 14 3.68 -5.78 3.01
C VAL A 14 4.75 -5.52 1.95
N MET A 15 4.61 -6.17 0.79
CA MET A 15 5.45 -5.95 -0.37
C MET A 15 4.76 -5.00 -1.35
N GLY A 16 5.24 -3.77 -1.48
CA GLY A 16 4.73 -2.74 -2.38
C GLY A 16 5.55 -2.63 -3.66
N ARG A 17 4.88 -2.53 -4.81
CA ARG A 17 5.54 -2.37 -6.12
C ARG A 17 6.16 -0.99 -6.28
N TRP A 18 7.40 -0.92 -6.74
CA TRP A 18 8.05 0.34 -7.06
C TRP A 18 7.60 0.91 -8.42
N PRO A 19 7.19 2.18 -8.50
CA PRO A 19 6.72 2.82 -9.73
C PRO A 19 7.72 2.69 -10.89
N GLY A 20 7.21 2.40 -12.09
CA GLY A 20 8.04 2.22 -13.29
C GLY A 20 8.87 0.93 -13.30
N SER A 21 8.68 0.02 -12.34
CA SER A 21 9.37 -1.27 -12.28
C SER A 21 8.42 -2.42 -11.97
N ASN A 22 8.92 -3.66 -12.07
CA ASN A 22 8.23 -4.85 -11.57
C ASN A 22 8.79 -5.31 -10.21
N LEU A 23 9.61 -4.48 -9.56
CA LEU A 23 10.22 -4.79 -8.27
C LEU A 23 9.24 -4.52 -7.14
N TYR A 24 9.30 -5.38 -6.13
CA TYR A 24 8.52 -5.24 -4.91
C TYR A 24 9.47 -5.13 -3.73
N TYR A 25 9.15 -4.23 -2.81
CA TYR A 25 9.95 -3.96 -1.63
C TYR A 25 9.07 -3.96 -0.39
N GLN A 26 9.67 -4.30 0.75
CA GLN A 26 8.98 -4.23 2.02
C GLN A 26 8.67 -2.78 2.39
N VAL A 27 7.41 -2.51 2.67
CA VAL A 27 6.88 -1.21 3.09
C VAL A 27 5.91 -1.41 4.26
N LYS A 28 5.66 -0.36 5.02
CA LYS A 28 4.68 -0.36 6.10
C LYS A 28 3.43 0.41 5.67
N VAL A 29 2.25 -0.16 5.88
CA VAL A 29 0.98 0.53 5.60
C VAL A 29 0.76 1.67 6.59
N LEU A 30 0.47 2.87 6.09
CA LEU A 30 0.14 4.05 6.90
C LEU A 30 -1.36 4.31 6.96
N SER A 31 -2.04 4.21 5.82
CA SER A 31 -3.48 4.49 5.68
C SER A 31 -4.06 3.89 4.40
N PHE A 32 -5.39 3.82 4.34
CA PHE A 32 -6.14 3.48 3.13
C PHE A 32 -7.18 4.57 2.88
N ASP A 33 -7.13 5.21 1.71
CA ASP A 33 -8.16 6.12 1.25
C ASP A 33 -9.30 5.34 0.59
N VAL A 34 -10.49 5.40 1.19
CA VAL A 34 -11.68 4.65 0.75
C VAL A 34 -12.25 5.20 -0.56
N LYS A 35 -12.10 6.50 -0.82
CA LYS A 35 -12.64 7.17 -2.02
C LYS A 35 -11.79 6.85 -3.25
N GLU A 36 -10.47 6.90 -3.09
CA GLU A 36 -9.51 6.67 -4.17
C GLU A 36 -9.05 5.21 -4.28
N GLN A 37 -9.31 4.41 -3.23
CA GLN A 37 -8.88 3.01 -3.11
C GLN A 37 -7.35 2.86 -3.20
N LEU A 38 -6.64 3.77 -2.54
CA LEU A 38 -5.18 3.81 -2.48
C LEU A 38 -4.69 3.56 -1.06
N TYR A 39 -3.64 2.75 -0.96
CA TYR A 39 -2.89 2.58 0.28
C TYR A 39 -1.70 3.53 0.28
N THR A 40 -1.59 4.36 1.32
CA THR A 40 -0.35 5.08 1.62
C THR A 40 0.58 4.13 2.36
N VAL A 41 1.78 3.94 1.84
CA VAL A 41 2.81 3.07 2.42
C VAL A 41 4.12 3.84 2.58
N ILE A 42 4.95 3.41 3.53
CA ILE A 42 6.25 4.03 3.79
C ILE A 42 7.39 3.00 3.71
N TYR A 43 8.47 3.40 3.05
CA TYR A 43 9.74 2.67 2.98
C TYR A 43 10.59 2.92 4.22
N LYS A 44 11.62 2.09 4.42
CA LYS A 44 12.56 2.22 5.55
C LYS A 44 13.31 3.55 5.60
N ASP A 45 13.46 4.22 4.45
CA ASP A 45 14.15 5.50 4.31
C ASP A 45 13.24 6.72 4.49
N GLY A 46 11.95 6.48 4.75
CA GLY A 46 10.95 7.54 4.92
C GLY A 46 10.22 7.92 3.64
N THR A 47 10.54 7.33 2.49
CA THR A 47 9.80 7.58 1.25
C THR A 47 8.37 7.06 1.37
N GLU A 48 7.39 7.88 1.05
CA GLU A 48 5.97 7.51 1.01
C GLU A 48 5.50 7.30 -0.43
N LEU A 49 4.65 6.29 -0.66
CA LEU A 49 4.01 6.04 -1.94
C LEU A 49 2.54 5.68 -1.76
N GLU A 50 1.76 5.95 -2.81
CA GLU A 50 0.37 5.53 -2.93
C GLU A 50 0.26 4.37 -3.90
N LEU A 51 -0.28 3.24 -3.43
CA LEU A 51 -0.38 2.01 -4.21
C LEU A 51 -1.82 1.52 -4.26
N LYS A 52 -2.22 0.99 -5.43
CA LYS A 52 -3.46 0.22 -5.54
C LYS A 52 -3.27 -1.15 -4.89
N GLU A 53 -4.38 -1.76 -4.47
CA GLU A 53 -4.34 -3.10 -3.86
C GLU A 53 -3.62 -4.14 -4.73
N GLN A 54 -3.77 -4.07 -6.07
CA GLN A 54 -3.12 -4.98 -7.02
C GLN A 54 -1.59 -4.86 -7.05
N ASP A 55 -1.04 -3.74 -6.59
CA ASP A 55 0.39 -3.47 -6.53
C ASP A 55 0.98 -3.80 -5.13
N ILE A 56 0.19 -4.45 -4.26
CA ILE A 56 0.58 -4.91 -2.93
C ILE A 56 0.42 -6.42 -2.80
N LYS A 57 1.45 -7.08 -2.25
CA LYS A 57 1.50 -8.51 -1.97
C LYS A 57 1.88 -8.77 -0.50
N VAL A 58 1.53 -9.96 0.00
CA VAL A 58 2.03 -10.54 1.25
C VAL A 58 2.97 -11.68 0.90
#